data_AF-A0AAW9K633-F1
#
_entry.id   AF-A0AAW9K633-F1
#
_cell.length_a   1.000
_cell.length_b   1.000
_cell.length_c   1.000
_cell.angle_alpha   90.00
_cell.angle_beta   90.00
_cell.angle_gamma   90.00
#
_symmetry.space_group_name_H-M   'P 1'
#
loop_
_entity.id
_entity.type
_entity.pdbx_description
1 polymer ?
#
loop_
_entity_poly.entity_id
_entity_poly.type
_entity_poly.pdbx_seq_one_letter_code
_entity_poly.pdbx_strand_id
1 'polypeptide(L)'
;MFFTQLVFLSLGIIFAIFVKKVRSIAGIAIAFGFGGFIISAVVNIIDEEILNYIAPMKYFAPNSVFSNGAFEVKYVITAIVVIVVCIGAAFIKYKNSDIQAV
;
A
#
# COMPACT_ATOMS: atom_id res chain seq x y z
N MET A 1 1.35 -10.88 9.52
CA MET A 1 0.39 -9.75 9.58
C MET A 1 1.04 -8.40 9.82
N PHE A 2 2.07 -8.28 10.69
CA PHE A 2 2.76 -7.00 10.95
C PHE A 2 3.31 -6.31 9.68
N PHE A 3 4.01 -7.04 8.81
CA PHE A 3 4.57 -6.46 7.58
C PHE A 3 3.49 -5.91 6.63
N THR A 4 2.37 -6.61 6.50
CA THR A 4 1.20 -6.11 5.76
C THR A 4 0.69 -4.81 6.37
N GLN A 5 0.55 -4.73 7.69
CA GLN A 5 0.14 -3.50 8.37
C GLN A 5 1.10 -2.34 8.10
N LEU A 6 2.41 -2.59 8.03
CA LEU A 6 3.41 -1.56 7.74
C LEU A 6 3.26 -0.98 6.32
N VAL A 7 2.99 -1.83 5.33
CA VAL A 7 2.72 -1.40 3.96
C VAL A 7 1.44 -0.54 3.91
N PHE A 8 0.36 -1.01 4.53
CA PHE A 8 -0.90 -0.25 4.59
C PHE A 8 -0.76 1.08 5.34
N LEU A 9 0.05 1.12 6.41
CA LEU A 9 0.38 2.35 7.13
C LEU A 9 1.09 3.34 6.21
N SER A 10 2.11 2.90 5.46
CA SER A 10 2.84 3.76 4.53
C SER A 10 1.93 4.34 3.43
N LEU A 11 1.01 3.53 2.90
CA LEU A 11 -0.02 3.97 1.96
C LEU A 11 -1.01 4.96 2.60
N GLY A 12 -1.40 4.74 3.85
CA GLY A 12 -2.25 5.66 4.60
C GLY A 12 -1.59 7.03 4.81
N ILE A 13 -0.30 7.06 5.15
CA ILE A 13 0.48 8.29 5.35
C ILE A 13 0.53 9.11 4.05
N ILE A 14 0.90 8.48 2.92
CA ILE A 14 0.97 9.21 1.65
C ILE A 14 -0.41 9.73 1.27
N PHE A 15 -1.47 8.92 1.43
CA PHE A 15 -2.84 9.34 1.14
C PHE A 15 -3.28 10.53 1.99
N ALA A 16 -2.97 10.52 3.30
CA ALA A 16 -3.27 11.62 4.21
C ALA A 16 -2.59 12.93 3.79
N ILE A 17 -1.38 12.86 3.24
CA ILE A 17 -0.64 14.04 2.77
C ILE A 17 -1.20 14.59 1.45
N PHE A 18 -1.79 13.74 0.60
CA PHE A 18 -2.45 14.19 -0.65
C PHE A 18 -3.87 14.71 -0.43
N VAL A 19 -4.58 14.18 0.56
CA VAL A 19 -5.95 14.61 0.88
C VAL A 19 -5.92 15.89 1.71
N LYS A 20 -6.21 17.04 1.06
CA LYS A 20 -6.26 18.35 1.74
C LYS A 20 -7.27 18.44 2.88
N LYS A 21 -8.36 17.66 2.85
CA LYS A 21 -9.39 17.65 3.90
C LYS A 21 -10.09 16.31 3.98
N VAL A 22 -9.81 15.55 5.04
CA VAL A 22 -10.49 14.29 5.35
C VAL A 22 -11.86 14.62 5.94
N ARG A 23 -12.91 14.66 5.11
CA ARG A 23 -14.29 14.95 5.56
C ARG A 23 -14.92 13.79 6.33
N SER A 24 -14.59 12.55 5.97
CA SER A 24 -15.07 11.34 6.64
C SER A 24 -14.02 10.23 6.53
N ILE A 25 -13.48 9.82 7.66
CA ILE A 25 -12.52 8.72 7.75
C ILE A 25 -13.19 7.40 7.31
N ALA A 26 -14.45 7.19 7.72
CA ALA A 26 -15.21 6.00 7.36
C ALA A 26 -15.43 5.90 5.84
N GLY A 27 -15.79 7.00 5.17
CA GLY A 27 -15.99 7.01 3.72
C GLY A 27 -14.70 6.68 2.95
N ILE A 28 -13.56 7.22 3.38
CA ILE A 28 -12.27 6.91 2.77
C ILE A 28 -11.88 5.45 3.01
N ALA A 29 -12.06 4.94 4.23
CA ALA A 29 -11.76 3.54 4.54
C ALA A 29 -12.60 2.57 3.69
N ILE A 30 -13.89 2.87 3.49
CA ILE A 30 -14.78 2.09 2.62
C ILE A 30 -14.27 2.14 1.17
N ALA A 31 -13.99 3.33 0.63
CA ALA A 31 -13.48 3.46 -0.73
C ALA A 31 -12.15 2.71 -0.92
N PHE A 32 -11.26 2.78 0.06
CA PHE A 32 -9.96 2.11 0.01
C PHE A 32 -10.09 0.59 0.10
N GLY A 33 -10.93 0.09 1.01
CA GLY A 33 -11.20 -1.34 1.15
C GLY A 33 -11.91 -1.92 -0.08
N PHE A 34 -12.95 -1.24 -0.56
CA PHE A 34 -13.72 -1.67 -1.72
C PHE A 34 -12.91 -1.57 -3.02
N GLY A 35 -12.12 -0.50 -3.19
CA GLY A 35 -11.19 -0.35 -4.30
C GLY A 35 -10.11 -1.43 -4.30
N GLY A 36 -9.50 -1.70 -3.14
CA GLY A 36 -8.54 -2.80 -2.97
C GLY A 36 -9.14 -4.17 -3.28
N PHE A 37 -10.39 -4.40 -2.90
CA PHE A 37 -11.12 -5.63 -3.24
C PHE A 37 -11.33 -5.78 -4.75
N ILE A 38 -11.80 -4.74 -5.45
CA ILE A 38 -11.99 -4.77 -6.90
C ILE A 38 -10.65 -5.02 -7.62
N ILE A 39 -9.60 -4.31 -7.21
CA ILE A 39 -8.26 -4.52 -7.77
C ILE A 39 -7.83 -5.97 -7.57
N SER A 40 -7.97 -6.51 -6.36
CA SER A 40 -7.64 -7.91 -6.07
C SER A 40 -8.45 -8.89 -6.92
N ALA A 41 -9.76 -8.65 -7.09
CA ALA A 41 -10.61 -9.49 -7.92
C ALA A 41 -10.16 -9.48 -9.39
N VAL A 42 -9.85 -8.29 -9.93
CA VAL A 42 -9.35 -8.14 -11.29
C VAL A 42 -7.98 -8.80 -11.47
N VAL A 43 -7.06 -8.62 -10.52
CA VAL A 43 -5.73 -9.27 -10.52
C VAL A 43 -5.86 -10.80 -10.57
N ASN A 44 -6.80 -11.37 -9.82
CA ASN A 44 -7.01 -12.82 -9.81
C ASN A 44 -7.63 -13.36 -11.11
N ILE A 45 -8.34 -12.52 -11.88
CA ILE A 45 -8.90 -12.92 -13.18
C ILE A 45 -7.85 -12.81 -14.30
N ILE A 46 -7.00 -11.78 -14.25
CA ILE A 46 -6.08 -11.45 -15.35
C ILE A 46 -4.81 -12.33 -15.33
N ASP A 47 -4.50 -13.01 -14.21
CA ASP A 47 -3.34 -13.92 -14.03
C ASP A 47 -1.99 -13.38 -14.55
N GLU A 48 -1.87 -12.05 -14.62
CA GLU A 48 -0.67 -11.34 -15.03
C GLU A 48 0.21 -11.10 -13.81
N GLU A 49 1.45 -11.57 -13.87
CA GLU A 49 2.42 -11.50 -12.78
C GLU A 49 2.68 -10.05 -12.33
N ILE A 50 2.56 -9.09 -13.27
CA ILE A 50 2.75 -7.65 -13.03
C ILE A 50 1.67 -7.10 -12.08
N LEU A 51 0.44 -7.60 -12.17
CA LEU A 51 -0.68 -7.12 -11.34
C LEU A 51 -0.52 -7.55 -9.88
N ASN A 52 0.20 -8.65 -9.60
CA ASN A 52 0.53 -9.07 -8.24
C ASN A 52 1.45 -8.05 -7.52
N TYR A 53 2.25 -7.26 -8.25
CA TYR A 53 3.06 -6.19 -7.67
C TYR A 53 2.23 -4.98 -7.24
N ILE A 54 1.03 -4.77 -7.76
CA ILE A 54 0.18 -3.62 -7.40
C ILE A 54 -0.73 -3.95 -6.20
N ALA A 55 -0.92 -5.22 -5.90
CA ALA A 55 -1.81 -5.69 -4.83
C ALA A 55 -1.01 -6.02 -3.55
N PRO A 56 -0.79 -5.08 -2.61
CA PRO A 56 -0.03 -5.33 -1.38
C PRO A 56 -0.64 -6.41 -0.48
N MET A 57 -1.93 -6.73 -0.67
CA MET A 57 -2.58 -7.86 0.01
C MET A 57 -2.03 -9.23 -0.41
N LYS A 58 -1.46 -9.36 -1.62
CA LYS A 58 -0.88 -10.61 -2.11
C LYS A 58 0.56 -10.83 -1.65
N TYR A 59 1.27 -9.78 -1.23
CA TYR A 59 2.68 -9.88 -0.83
C TYR A 59 2.94 -10.83 0.33
N PHE A 60 1.98 -10.94 1.25
CA PHE A 60 2.06 -11.79 2.44
C PHE A 60 0.84 -12.72 2.54
N ALA A 61 0.28 -13.12 1.39
CA ALA A 61 -0.89 -13.99 1.35
C ALA A 61 -0.57 -15.35 1.99
N PRO A 62 -1.45 -15.88 2.87
CA PRO A 62 -1.21 -17.14 3.54
C PRO A 62 -0.98 -18.30 2.56
N ASN A 63 -1.75 -18.35 1.45
CA ASN A 63 -1.63 -19.41 0.45
C ASN A 63 -0.21 -19.56 -0.10
N SER A 64 0.46 -18.44 -0.41
CA SER A 64 1.84 -18.45 -0.93
C SER A 64 2.85 -18.88 0.13
N VAL A 65 2.64 -18.46 1.38
CA VAL A 65 3.54 -18.76 2.50
C VAL A 65 3.40 -20.22 2.98
N PHE A 66 2.19 -20.77 2.97
CA PHE A 66 1.94 -22.16 3.34
C PHE A 66 2.46 -23.16 2.29
N SER A 67 2.50 -22.80 1.01
CA SER A 67 3.03 -23.67 -0.05
C SER A 67 4.56 -23.73 -0.07
N ASN A 68 5.25 -22.61 0.18
CA ASN A 68 6.72 -22.54 0.10
C ASN A 68 7.43 -22.60 1.47
N GLY A 69 6.71 -22.53 2.59
CA GLY A 69 7.29 -22.52 3.94
C GLY A 69 8.11 -21.25 4.28
N ALA A 70 8.18 -20.29 3.37
CA ALA A 70 8.92 -19.04 3.50
C ALA A 70 8.21 -17.91 2.74
N PHE A 71 8.53 -16.66 3.10
CA PHE A 71 8.08 -15.50 2.34
C PHE A 71 8.80 -15.44 0.99
N GLU A 72 8.05 -15.17 -0.08
CA GLU A 72 8.65 -14.95 -1.39
C GLU A 72 9.45 -13.65 -1.39
N VAL A 73 10.78 -13.79 -1.54
CA VAL A 73 11.75 -12.68 -1.47
C VAL A 73 11.39 -11.55 -2.44
N LYS A 74 10.85 -11.87 -3.63
CA LYS A 74 10.38 -10.89 -4.62
C LYS A 74 9.38 -9.89 -4.01
N TYR A 75 8.33 -10.39 -3.34
CA TYR A 75 7.29 -9.54 -2.75
C TYR A 75 7.77 -8.78 -1.51
N VAL A 76 8.70 -9.36 -0.74
CA VAL A 76 9.30 -8.65 0.42
C VAL A 76 10.11 -7.44 -0.06
N ILE A 77 10.90 -7.60 -1.13
CA ILE A 77 11.66 -6.49 -1.72
C ILE A 77 10.70 -5.41 -2.24
N THR A 78 9.64 -5.81 -2.95
CA THR A 78 8.62 -4.84 -3.42
C THR A 78 7.98 -4.09 -2.25
N ALA A 79 7.62 -4.77 -1.16
CA ALA A 79 7.07 -4.14 0.03
C ALA A 79 8.02 -3.08 0.62
N ILE A 80 9.30 -3.40 0.75
CA ILE A 80 10.32 -2.45 1.26
C ILE A 80 10.43 -1.24 0.34
N VAL A 81 10.49 -1.44 -0.98
CA VAL A 81 10.55 -0.36 -1.96
C VAL A 81 9.32 0.55 -1.84
N VAL A 82 8.11 -0.03 -1.78
CA VAL A 82 6.87 0.73 -1.61
C VAL A 82 6.89 1.56 -0.34
N ILE A 83 7.32 0.99 0.79
CA ILE A 83 7.40 1.69 2.07
C ILE A 83 8.37 2.87 1.99
N VAL A 84 9.59 2.63 1.48
CA VAL A 84 10.62 3.67 1.37
C VAL A 84 10.18 4.80 0.44
N VAL A 85 9.57 4.47 -0.70
CA VAL A 85 9.05 5.48 -1.64
C VAL A 85 7.90 6.27 -1.01
N CYS A 86 6.96 5.61 -0.34
CA CYS A 86 5.82 6.29 0.29
C CYS A 86 6.28 7.24 1.40
N ILE A 87 7.18 6.78 2.27
CA ILE A 87 7.73 7.59 3.36
C ILE A 87 8.63 8.72 2.82
N GLY A 88 9.46 8.44 1.81
CA GLY A 88 10.30 9.45 1.17
C GLY A 88 9.49 10.55 0.50
N ALA A 89 8.47 10.18 -0.28
CA ALA A 89 7.56 11.14 -0.91
C ALA A 89 6.77 11.95 0.12
N ALA A 90 6.30 11.29 1.18
CA ALA A 90 5.66 11.94 2.32
C ALA A 90 6.58 13.00 2.96
N PHE A 91 7.84 12.63 3.23
CA PHE A 91 8.84 13.51 3.84
C PHE A 91 9.16 14.73 2.97
N ILE A 92 9.40 14.53 1.67
CA ILE A 92 9.68 15.62 0.73
C ILE A 92 8.52 16.61 0.68
N LYS A 93 7.28 16.09 0.59
CA LYS A 93 6.10 16.93 0.50
C LYS A 93 5.83 17.68 1.81
N TYR A 94 6.03 17.03 2.95
CA TYR A 94 5.92 17.70 4.25
C TYR A 94 6.92 18.85 4.36
N LYS A 95 8.20 18.61 4.01
CA LYS A 95 9.25 19.64 3.99
C LYS A 95 8.91 20.81 3.06
N ASN A 96 8.35 20.54 1.88
CA ASN A 96 7.99 21.60 0.93
C ASN A 96 6.77 22.43 1.39
N SER A 97 5.81 21.81 2.07
CA SER A 97 4.64 22.52 2.61
C SER A 97 5.00 23.42 3.80
N ASP A 98 5.98 23.05 4.62
CA ASP A 98 6.41 23.85 5.78
C ASP A 98 7.13 25.15 5.38
N ILE A 99 7.78 25.19 4.20
CA ILE A 99 8.49 26.38 3.70
C ILE A 99 7.52 27.52 3.31
N GLN A 100 6.23 27.21 3.08
CA GLN A 100 5.23 28.19 2.68
C GLN A 100 4.52 28.88 3.86
N ALA A 101 4.95 28.61 5.10
CA ALA A 101 4.32 29.12 6.33
C ALA A 101 5.01 30.37 6.93
N VAL A 102 5.88 31.07 6.19
CA VAL A 102 6.48 32.36 6.62
C VAL A 102 6.26 33.43 5.56
#